data_AF-A0AA36MXA4-F1
#
_entry.id   AF-A0AA36MXA4-F1
#
_cell.length_a   1.000
_cell.length_b   1.000
_cell.length_c   1.000
_cell.angle_alpha   90.00
_cell.angle_beta   90.00
_cell.angle_gamma   90.00
#
_symmetry.space_group_name_H-M   'P 1'
#
loop_
_entity.id
_entity.type
_entity.pdbx_description
1 polymer ?
#
loop_
_entity_poly.entity_id
_entity_poly.type
_entity_poly.pdbx_seq_one_letter_code
_entity_poly.pdbx_strand_id
1 'polypeptide(L)'
;MTLFRILLSTTLLSLSFGRKSQLGISCGSTGACDEFEVELAEEELAAEMQVELLQRMPMDIRLAASEVESAAPGQKVCLLDHIVGSWHVQNALGIDGVTVLLQVAPRSSTSCDEVPGQIHYLGKKTQYTISAEPLDAGKLHVKFLNNEADPAYFHEGHYDITKDALSEDLGMVNGMKQNENMQLDFKRMH
;
A
#
# COMPACT_ATOMS: atom_id res chain seq x y z
N MET A 1 16.52 -45.05 -46.29
CA MET A 1 15.26 -44.33 -46.57
C MET A 1 15.38 -42.94 -45.94
N THR A 2 15.84 -41.98 -46.74
CA THR A 2 15.08 -40.77 -47.18
C THR A 2 14.98 -39.73 -46.05
N LEU A 3 15.95 -38.81 -45.92
CA LEU A 3 15.99 -37.45 -46.51
C LEU A 3 14.66 -36.68 -46.36
N PHE A 4 14.65 -35.59 -45.58
CA PHE A 4 14.14 -34.29 -46.04
C PHE A 4 14.73 -33.13 -45.22
N ARG A 5 15.44 -32.24 -45.93
CA ARG A 5 15.91 -30.90 -45.53
C ARG A 5 14.74 -29.89 -45.60
N ILE A 6 14.89 -28.72 -44.95
CA ILE A 6 14.48 -27.32 -45.30
C ILE A 6 14.73 -26.52 -43.98
N LEU A 7 15.65 -25.58 -43.76
CA LEU A 7 16.31 -24.47 -44.49
C LEU A 7 15.39 -23.31 -44.88
N LEU A 8 15.41 -22.22 -44.09
CA LEU A 8 15.14 -20.78 -44.42
C LEU A 8 15.44 -20.00 -43.12
N SER A 9 16.44 -19.13 -42.90
CA SER A 9 17.12 -18.04 -43.64
C SER A 9 16.20 -16.91 -44.10
N THR A 10 16.31 -15.74 -43.44
CA THR A 10 16.39 -14.34 -43.98
C THR A 10 16.05 -13.31 -42.87
N THR A 11 17.00 -12.51 -42.34
CA THR A 11 17.36 -11.10 -42.70
C THR A 11 16.25 -10.07 -42.41
N LEU A 12 16.45 -8.80 -42.05
CA LEU A 12 17.59 -7.91 -41.76
C LEU A 12 16.97 -6.64 -41.12
N LEU A 13 17.80 -5.86 -40.43
CA LEU A 13 17.58 -4.48 -39.99
C LEU A 13 16.85 -3.59 -41.00
N SER A 14 16.06 -2.63 -40.48
CA SER A 14 15.80 -1.36 -41.14
C SER A 14 15.81 -0.23 -40.11
N LEU A 15 16.94 0.48 -40.05
CA LEU A 15 17.13 1.80 -39.45
C LEU A 15 17.07 2.84 -40.57
N SER A 16 16.45 4.00 -40.32
CA SER A 16 16.69 5.36 -40.86
C SER A 16 15.37 6.09 -41.16
N PHE A 17 15.03 7.18 -40.46
CA PHE A 17 15.50 8.59 -40.51
C PHE A 17 14.74 9.49 -41.50
N GLY A 18 14.26 10.62 -40.98
CA GLY A 18 13.80 11.81 -41.73
C GLY A 18 12.28 11.95 -41.79
N ARG A 19 11.65 13.11 -41.63
CA ARG A 19 12.14 14.50 -41.55
C ARG A 19 10.92 15.35 -41.15
N LYS A 20 11.11 16.38 -40.32
CA LYS A 20 10.16 17.48 -40.11
C LYS A 20 9.69 18.06 -41.46
N SER A 21 8.40 18.35 -41.61
CA SER A 21 7.87 19.70 -41.89
C SER A 21 6.36 19.71 -42.18
N GLN A 22 5.71 20.76 -41.66
CA GLN A 22 4.58 21.47 -42.24
C GLN A 22 3.15 20.96 -41.98
N LEU A 23 2.56 21.55 -40.93
CA LEU A 23 1.25 22.22 -40.92
C LEU A 23 0.47 22.15 -42.25
N GLY A 24 -0.65 21.42 -42.18
CA GLY A 24 -1.74 21.48 -43.15
C GLY A 24 -3.05 21.24 -42.42
N ILE A 25 -3.57 22.27 -41.75
CA ILE A 25 -4.92 22.28 -41.21
C ILE A 25 -5.87 22.25 -42.41
N SER A 26 -6.49 21.11 -42.65
CA SER A 26 -7.56 20.92 -43.64
C SER A 26 -8.66 20.09 -43.00
N CYS A 27 -9.55 20.77 -42.27
CA CYS A 27 -10.77 20.18 -41.74
C CYS A 27 -11.78 20.01 -42.89
N GLY A 28 -12.04 18.76 -43.30
CA GLY A 28 -12.86 18.43 -44.46
C GLY A 28 -14.26 17.91 -44.11
N SER A 29 -15.28 18.74 -44.36
CA SER A 29 -16.67 18.50 -44.82
C SER A 29 -17.53 17.28 -44.40
N THR A 30 -17.10 16.32 -43.60
CA THR A 30 -17.97 15.24 -43.12
C THR A 30 -17.72 15.01 -41.64
N GLY A 31 -18.70 15.41 -40.83
CA GLY A 31 -18.64 15.45 -39.37
C GLY A 31 -18.10 14.16 -38.75
N ALA A 32 -16.91 14.28 -38.19
CA ALA A 32 -16.32 13.49 -37.11
C ALA A 32 -15.05 14.23 -36.68
N CYS A 33 -15.23 15.32 -35.92
CA CYS A 33 -14.12 15.89 -35.16
C CYS A 33 -13.86 14.92 -34.01
N ASP A 34 -12.69 14.31 -34.06
CA ASP A 34 -12.19 13.28 -33.17
C ASP A 34 -12.27 13.75 -31.71
N GLU A 35 -12.79 12.89 -30.85
CA GLU A 35 -13.11 13.08 -29.43
C GLU A 35 -11.85 13.23 -28.54
N PHE A 36 -10.74 13.73 -29.09
CA PHE A 36 -9.44 13.86 -28.42
C PHE A 36 -9.03 15.31 -28.13
N GLU A 37 -9.75 16.32 -28.63
CA GLU A 37 -9.44 17.74 -28.36
C GLU A 37 -10.23 18.35 -27.19
N VAL A 38 -11.17 17.62 -26.59
CA VAL A 38 -11.94 18.09 -25.42
C VAL A 38 -11.22 17.76 -24.10
N GLU A 39 -10.48 16.65 -24.03
CA GLU A 39 -9.77 16.26 -22.79
C GLU A 39 -8.58 17.18 -22.45
N LEU A 40 -7.91 17.76 -23.46
CA LEU A 40 -6.75 18.64 -23.20
C LEU A 40 -7.15 20.06 -22.75
N ALA A 41 -8.42 20.45 -22.93
CA ALA A 41 -8.92 21.76 -22.52
C ALA A 41 -9.49 21.77 -21.08
N GLU A 42 -9.78 20.61 -20.50
CA GLU A 42 -10.24 20.50 -19.10
C GLU A 42 -9.08 20.41 -18.09
N GLU A 43 -7.88 19.96 -18.50
CA GLU A 43 -6.73 19.82 -17.61
C GLU A 43 -6.08 21.18 -17.21
N GLU A 44 -6.24 22.23 -18.02
CA GLU A 44 -5.62 23.55 -17.75
C GLU A 44 -6.44 24.41 -16.76
N LEU A 45 -7.73 24.11 -16.53
CA LEU A 45 -8.62 24.92 -15.68
C LEU A 45 -8.54 24.58 -14.17
N ALA A 46 -8.02 23.41 -13.82
CA ALA A 46 -7.91 22.94 -12.43
C ALA A 46 -6.64 23.43 -11.70
N ALA A 47 -5.65 23.93 -12.43
CA ALA A 47 -4.36 24.37 -11.85
C ALA A 47 -4.38 25.82 -11.32
N GLU A 48 -5.35 26.65 -11.70
CA GLU A 48 -5.36 28.09 -11.33
C GLU A 48 -6.22 28.46 -10.11
N MET A 49 -7.02 27.54 -9.55
CA MET A 49 -7.98 27.86 -8.49
C MET A 49 -7.49 27.64 -7.04
N GLN A 50 -6.17 27.49 -6.81
CA GLN A 50 -5.65 27.17 -5.46
C GLN A 50 -4.66 28.19 -4.88
N VAL A 51 -4.65 29.45 -5.34
CA VAL A 51 -3.67 30.45 -4.88
C VAL A 51 -4.26 31.55 -3.97
N GLU A 52 -5.59 31.74 -3.90
CA GLU A 52 -6.17 32.90 -3.18
C GLU A 52 -6.61 32.63 -1.73
N LEU A 53 -6.58 31.38 -1.25
CA LEU A 53 -7.04 31.03 0.11
C LEU A 53 -5.95 31.12 1.21
N LEU A 54 -4.69 31.36 0.87
CA LEU A 54 -3.57 31.40 1.83
C LEU A 54 -3.25 32.80 2.40
N GLN A 55 -3.88 33.88 1.91
CA GLN A 55 -3.51 35.25 2.29
C GLN A 55 -4.40 35.92 3.36
N ARG A 56 -5.36 35.20 3.95
CA ARG A 56 -6.38 35.83 4.83
C ARG A 56 -6.49 35.28 6.24
N MET A 57 -5.47 34.59 6.74
CA MET A 57 -5.38 34.28 8.17
C MET A 57 -4.32 35.17 8.83
N PRO A 58 -4.70 36.16 9.65
CA PRO A 58 -3.75 36.85 10.51
C PRO A 58 -3.14 35.84 11.50
N MET A 59 -1.81 35.77 11.54
CA MET A 59 -1.08 35.02 12.56
C MET A 59 -1.19 35.74 13.91
N ASP A 60 -1.90 35.17 14.86
CA ASP A 60 -1.72 35.47 16.28
C ASP A 60 -0.58 34.61 16.84
N ILE A 61 0.64 35.12 16.73
CA ILE A 61 1.80 34.59 17.44
C ILE A 61 1.69 35.02 18.90
N ARG A 62 1.04 34.19 19.72
CA ARG A 62 1.24 34.23 21.18
C ARG A 62 2.17 33.08 21.57
N LEU A 63 3.47 33.38 21.60
CA LEU A 63 4.45 32.65 22.38
C LEU A 63 4.01 32.68 23.86
N ALA A 64 3.46 31.57 24.34
CA ALA A 64 3.40 31.25 25.75
C ALA A 64 4.33 30.06 25.98
N ALA A 65 5.52 30.36 26.49
CA ALA A 65 6.42 29.38 27.04
C ALA A 65 5.87 28.89 28.39
N SER A 66 6.05 27.58 28.62
CA SER A 66 6.03 26.92 29.92
C SER A 66 4.69 26.86 30.65
N GLU A 67 4.02 25.71 30.58
CA GLU A 67 4.00 24.79 31.71
C GLU A 67 3.41 23.44 31.29
N VAL A 68 3.94 22.39 31.92
CA VAL A 68 3.49 21.00 31.80
C VAL A 68 2.07 20.93 32.36
N GLU A 69 1.06 20.93 31.50
CA GLU A 69 -0.33 20.73 31.93
C GLU A 69 -0.90 19.46 31.31
N SER A 70 -0.66 18.38 32.06
CA SER A 70 -1.64 17.38 32.45
C SER A 70 -2.60 16.90 31.34
N ALA A 71 -2.21 15.78 30.72
CA ALA A 71 -3.12 14.90 30.01
C ALA A 71 -4.43 14.74 30.80
N ALA A 72 -5.55 14.98 30.13
CA ALA A 72 -6.87 14.65 30.66
C ALA A 72 -6.88 13.18 31.13
N PRO A 73 -7.31 12.89 32.37
CA PRO A 73 -7.35 11.52 32.86
C PRO A 73 -8.57 10.84 32.24
N GLY A 74 -8.37 9.94 31.27
CA GLY A 74 -9.48 9.07 30.84
C GLY A 74 -9.35 8.28 29.55
N GLN A 75 -8.53 8.69 28.58
CA GLN A 75 -8.31 7.85 27.39
C GLN A 75 -7.13 6.92 27.63
N LYS A 76 -7.43 5.65 27.95
CA LYS A 76 -6.44 4.58 27.82
C LYS A 76 -6.02 4.53 26.35
N VAL A 77 -4.84 5.07 26.05
CA VAL A 77 -4.21 4.93 24.73
C VAL A 77 -3.89 3.47 24.55
N CYS A 78 -4.38 2.87 23.47
CA CYS A 78 -4.21 1.44 23.26
C CYS A 78 -3.06 1.20 22.32
N LEU A 79 -2.11 0.37 22.75
CA LEU A 79 -0.87 0.12 22.02
C LEU A 79 -1.13 -0.45 20.63
N LEU A 80 -2.23 -1.21 20.49
CA LEU A 80 -2.69 -1.78 19.25
C LEU A 80 -3.12 -0.71 18.21
N ASP A 81 -3.48 0.50 18.66
CA ASP A 81 -3.86 1.60 17.77
C ASP A 81 -2.68 2.08 16.92
N HIS A 82 -1.43 1.83 17.34
CA HIS A 82 -0.25 2.12 16.54
C HIS A 82 -0.11 1.24 15.30
N ILE A 83 -0.69 0.03 15.29
CA ILE A 83 -0.63 -0.89 14.14
C ILE A 83 -1.65 -0.51 13.05
N VAL A 84 -2.69 0.27 13.40
CA VAL A 84 -3.75 0.69 12.48
C VAL A 84 -3.16 1.43 11.27
N GLY A 85 -3.63 1.09 10.07
CA GLY A 85 -3.13 1.67 8.82
C GLY A 85 -3.05 0.65 7.69
N SER A 86 -2.45 1.09 6.58
CA SER A 86 -2.19 0.26 5.41
C SER A 86 -0.71 -0.10 5.32
N TRP A 87 -0.46 -1.36 5.00
CA TRP A 87 0.85 -1.99 5.02
C TRP A 87 1.04 -2.80 3.74
N HIS A 88 2.28 -2.90 3.27
CA HIS A 88 2.59 -3.69 2.09
C HIS A 88 3.95 -4.38 2.17
N VAL A 89 4.07 -5.49 1.45
CA VAL A 89 5.33 -6.18 1.17
C VAL A 89 5.45 -6.34 -0.33
N GLN A 90 6.56 -5.87 -0.90
CA GLN A 90 6.93 -6.13 -2.28
C GLN A 90 7.86 -7.34 -2.35
N ASN A 91 7.80 -8.08 -3.45
CA ASN A 91 8.58 -9.30 -3.68
C ASN A 91 8.45 -10.29 -2.50
N ALA A 92 7.22 -10.43 -1.99
CA ALA A 92 6.94 -11.22 -0.81
C ALA A 92 7.43 -12.67 -1.01
N LEU A 93 8.04 -13.24 0.04
CA LEU A 93 8.61 -14.60 0.02
C LEU A 93 9.70 -14.80 -1.05
N GLY A 94 10.36 -13.72 -1.49
CA GLY A 94 11.41 -13.76 -2.51
C GLY A 94 10.90 -13.98 -3.93
N ILE A 95 9.60 -13.79 -4.17
CA ILE A 95 9.00 -13.96 -5.50
C ILE A 95 8.77 -12.58 -6.11
N ASP A 96 9.51 -12.28 -7.19
CA ASP A 96 9.41 -10.98 -7.87
C ASP A 96 7.99 -10.70 -8.38
N GLY A 97 7.50 -9.48 -8.10
CA GLY A 97 6.18 -9.01 -8.52
C GLY A 97 5.03 -9.46 -7.61
N VAL A 98 5.27 -10.31 -6.62
CA VAL A 98 4.24 -10.68 -5.64
C VAL A 98 4.14 -9.60 -4.56
N THR A 99 2.96 -9.00 -4.45
CA THR A 99 2.65 -7.98 -3.44
C THR A 99 1.64 -8.51 -2.44
N VAL A 100 1.94 -8.33 -1.16
CA VAL A 100 0.99 -8.55 -0.06
C VAL A 100 0.54 -7.19 0.43
N LEU A 101 -0.76 -6.98 0.58
CA LEU A 101 -1.33 -5.79 1.22
C LEU A 101 -2.02 -6.20 2.52
N LEU A 102 -1.74 -5.49 3.60
CA LEU A 102 -2.43 -5.66 4.87
C LEU A 102 -3.08 -4.32 5.26
N GLN A 103 -4.38 -4.34 5.48
CA GLN A 103 -5.15 -3.20 5.95
C GLN A 103 -5.64 -3.49 7.35
N VAL A 104 -5.18 -2.69 8.32
CA VAL A 104 -5.61 -2.79 9.72
C VAL A 104 -6.54 -1.62 9.98
N ALA A 105 -7.81 -1.92 10.22
CA ALA A 105 -8.82 -0.93 10.47
C ALA A 105 -8.81 -0.51 11.95
N PRO A 106 -9.23 0.73 12.26
CA PRO A 106 -9.35 1.16 13.65
C PRO A 106 -10.36 0.27 14.38
N ARG A 107 -10.09 0.04 15.66
CA ARG A 107 -11.01 -0.60 16.60
C ARG A 107 -12.41 0.05 16.54
N SER A 108 -13.43 -0.79 16.56
CA SER A 108 -14.83 -0.40 16.71
C SER A 108 -15.30 -0.43 18.16
N SER A 109 -14.54 -1.06 19.06
CA SER A 109 -14.87 -1.24 20.47
C SER A 109 -14.02 -0.35 21.39
N THR A 110 -14.53 -0.14 22.61
CA THR A 110 -13.79 0.51 23.70
C THR A 110 -12.76 -0.42 24.37
N SER A 111 -12.70 -1.70 24.00
CA SER A 111 -11.65 -2.62 24.45
C SER A 111 -10.39 -2.48 23.58
N CYS A 112 -9.27 -3.01 24.07
CA CYS A 112 -7.95 -2.83 23.45
C CYS A 112 -7.30 -4.16 23.09
N ASP A 113 -8.15 -5.19 22.98
CA ASP A 113 -7.73 -6.57 22.85
C ASP A 113 -7.46 -6.89 21.37
N GLU A 114 -8.32 -6.38 20.48
CA GLU A 114 -8.36 -6.80 19.07
C GLU A 114 -8.73 -5.66 18.13
N VAL A 115 -8.15 -5.70 16.93
CA VAL A 115 -8.52 -4.85 15.78
C VAL A 115 -8.79 -5.71 14.55
N PRO A 116 -9.74 -5.32 13.69
CA PRO A 116 -9.98 -6.01 12.44
C PRO A 116 -8.86 -5.71 11.44
N GLY A 117 -8.37 -6.74 10.77
CA GLY A 117 -7.41 -6.66 9.68
C GLY A 117 -7.89 -7.40 8.44
N GLN A 118 -7.44 -6.99 7.27
CA GLN A 118 -7.63 -7.71 6.02
C GLN A 118 -6.30 -7.83 5.30
N ILE A 119 -5.89 -9.05 4.98
CA ILE A 119 -4.74 -9.30 4.12
C ILE A 119 -5.22 -9.64 2.71
N HIS A 120 -4.51 -9.12 1.72
CA HIS A 120 -4.72 -9.42 0.31
C HIS A 120 -3.42 -9.97 -0.27
N TYR A 121 -3.47 -11.23 -0.70
CA TYR A 121 -2.35 -11.95 -1.28
C TYR A 121 -2.81 -12.74 -2.50
N LEU A 122 -2.15 -12.54 -3.65
CA LEU A 122 -2.44 -13.25 -4.91
C LEU A 122 -3.93 -13.24 -5.31
N GLY A 123 -4.60 -12.09 -5.18
CA GLY A 123 -6.02 -11.96 -5.51
C GLY A 123 -6.99 -12.51 -4.47
N LYS A 124 -6.50 -13.14 -3.39
CA LYS A 124 -7.30 -13.64 -2.28
C LYS A 124 -7.30 -12.65 -1.14
N LYS A 125 -8.48 -12.38 -0.59
CA LYS A 125 -8.65 -11.58 0.61
C LYS A 125 -8.99 -12.49 1.78
N THR A 126 -8.29 -12.31 2.89
CA THR A 126 -8.51 -13.06 4.13
C THR A 126 -8.73 -12.06 5.25
N GLN A 127 -9.76 -12.29 6.06
CA GLN A 127 -10.03 -11.48 7.25
C GLN A 127 -9.20 -12.00 8.42
N TYR A 128 -8.60 -11.06 9.16
CA TYR A 128 -7.89 -11.33 10.40
C TYR A 128 -8.51 -10.58 11.56
N THR A 129 -8.49 -11.24 12.72
CA THR A 129 -8.58 -10.58 14.01
C THR A 129 -7.16 -10.43 14.55
N ILE A 130 -6.71 -9.19 14.72
CA ILE A 130 -5.33 -8.90 15.12
C ILE A 130 -5.33 -8.52 16.59
N SER A 131 -4.57 -9.25 17.40
CA SER A 131 -4.31 -8.92 18.80
C SER A 131 -2.82 -8.72 19.03
N ALA A 132 -2.48 -7.97 20.08
CA ALA A 132 -1.08 -7.77 20.43
C ALA A 132 -0.86 -7.77 21.94
N GLU A 133 0.23 -8.39 22.36
CA GLU A 133 0.68 -8.44 23.74
C GLU A 133 1.99 -7.64 23.86
N PRO A 134 2.16 -6.78 24.87
CA PRO A 134 3.41 -6.06 25.06
C PRO A 134 4.53 -7.04 25.42
N LEU A 135 5.66 -6.89 24.74
CA LEU A 135 6.94 -7.49 25.14
C LEU A 135 7.72 -6.44 25.94
N ASP A 136 8.94 -6.12 25.50
CA ASP A 136 9.81 -5.12 26.10
C ASP A 136 10.19 -4.02 25.10
N ALA A 137 10.57 -2.85 25.62
CA ALA A 137 11.15 -1.74 24.84
C ALA A 137 10.28 -1.24 23.67
N GLY A 138 8.95 -1.19 23.85
CA GLY A 138 8.03 -0.71 22.81
C GLY A 138 7.81 -1.71 21.67
N LYS A 139 8.12 -2.98 21.90
CA LYS A 139 7.79 -4.08 20.99
C LYS A 139 6.52 -4.78 21.44
N LEU A 140 5.73 -5.21 20.46
CA LEU A 140 4.53 -6.00 20.66
C LEU A 140 4.71 -7.35 19.97
N HIS A 141 4.28 -8.42 20.62
CA HIS A 141 4.03 -9.70 19.98
C HIS A 141 2.62 -9.66 19.38
N VAL A 142 2.49 -9.93 18.08
CA VAL A 142 1.25 -9.76 17.32
C VAL A 142 0.74 -11.12 16.87
N LYS A 143 -0.56 -11.36 16.99
CA LYS A 143 -1.24 -12.55 16.47
C LYS A 143 -2.22 -12.15 15.37
N PHE A 144 -2.14 -12.83 14.24
CA PHE A 144 -3.02 -12.65 13.09
C PHE A 144 -3.96 -13.86 12.98
N LEU A 145 -5.13 -13.78 13.63
CA LEU A 145 -6.07 -14.89 13.72
C LEU A 145 -7.03 -14.92 12.54
N ASN A 146 -7.04 -16.02 11.79
CA ASN A 146 -8.03 -16.33 10.77
C ASN A 146 -9.12 -17.22 11.36
N ASN A 147 -10.22 -16.59 11.79
CA ASN A 147 -11.41 -17.29 12.32
C ASN A 147 -12.30 -17.90 11.22
N GLU A 148 -12.11 -17.51 9.96
CA GLU A 148 -12.91 -18.01 8.83
C GLU A 148 -12.37 -19.33 8.27
N ALA A 149 -11.15 -19.71 8.63
CA ALA A 149 -10.57 -21.00 8.27
C ALA A 149 -11.12 -22.14 9.15
N ASP A 150 -11.18 -23.34 8.58
CA ASP A 150 -11.53 -24.57 9.30
C ASP A 150 -10.43 -25.63 9.13
N PRO A 151 -9.64 -25.93 10.18
CA PRO A 151 -9.69 -25.32 11.51
C PRO A 151 -9.16 -23.88 11.50
N ALA A 152 -9.63 -23.07 12.46
CA ALA A 152 -9.10 -21.74 12.68
C ALA A 152 -7.59 -21.80 13.00
N TYR A 153 -6.85 -20.80 12.54
CA TYR A 153 -5.42 -20.72 12.77
C TYR A 153 -4.97 -19.27 12.96
N PHE A 154 -3.82 -19.08 13.60
CA PHE A 154 -3.16 -17.77 13.66
C PHE A 154 -1.69 -17.85 13.26
N HIS A 155 -1.21 -16.77 12.65
CA HIS A 155 0.21 -16.49 12.49
C HIS A 155 0.71 -15.59 13.60
N GLU A 156 2.00 -15.68 13.89
CA GLU A 156 2.67 -14.84 14.89
C GLU A 156 3.58 -13.83 14.21
N GLY A 157 3.79 -12.71 14.88
CA GLY A 157 4.54 -11.60 14.33
C GLY A 157 4.99 -10.62 15.41
N HIS A 158 5.65 -9.56 14.97
CA HIS A 158 6.15 -8.53 15.88
C HIS A 158 5.89 -7.15 15.32
N TYR A 159 5.59 -6.21 16.21
CA TYR A 159 5.55 -4.79 15.88
C TYR A 159 6.52 -4.02 16.76
N ASP A 160 7.39 -3.21 16.16
CA ASP A 160 8.29 -2.30 16.86
C ASP A 160 7.75 -0.87 16.69
N ILE A 161 7.19 -0.32 17.76
CA ILE A 161 6.57 1.02 17.77
C ILE A 161 7.62 2.09 17.41
N THR A 162 8.87 1.91 17.84
CA THR A 162 9.93 2.91 17.65
C THR A 162 10.42 2.99 16.21
N LYS A 163 10.37 1.86 15.49
CA LYS A 163 10.82 1.75 14.10
C LYS A 163 9.68 1.81 13.10
N ASP A 164 8.44 1.77 13.60
CA ASP A 164 7.24 1.59 12.79
C ASP A 164 7.36 0.40 11.83
N ALA A 165 7.79 -0.74 12.37
CA ALA A 165 8.09 -1.94 11.62
C ALA A 165 7.22 -3.10 12.10
N LEU A 166 6.42 -3.65 11.17
CA LEU A 166 5.55 -4.80 11.42
C LEU A 166 6.08 -6.01 10.65
N SER A 167 6.13 -7.16 11.30
CA SER A 167 6.44 -8.43 10.66
C SER A 167 5.44 -9.53 11.03
N GLU A 168 5.27 -10.48 10.12
CA GLU A 168 4.47 -11.69 10.29
C GLU A 168 5.31 -12.89 9.85
N ASP A 169 5.40 -13.91 10.70
CA ASP A 169 6.03 -15.19 10.38
C ASP A 169 4.94 -16.18 9.97
N LEU A 170 4.72 -16.30 8.67
CA LEU A 170 3.78 -17.28 8.10
C LEU A 170 4.20 -18.73 8.38
N GLY A 171 5.47 -18.95 8.73
CA GLY A 171 6.01 -20.24 9.12
C GLY A 171 5.69 -20.61 10.57
N MET A 172 5.28 -19.65 11.41
CA MET A 172 4.75 -19.90 12.74
C MET A 172 3.23 -19.97 12.66
N VAL A 173 2.67 -21.16 12.89
CA VAL A 173 1.22 -21.37 12.84
C VAL A 173 0.79 -22.00 14.15
N ASN A 174 -0.16 -21.36 14.83
CA ASN A 174 -0.68 -21.81 16.13
C ASN A 174 0.44 -22.03 17.18
N GLY A 175 1.45 -21.15 17.18
CA GLY A 175 2.62 -21.24 18.08
C GLY A 175 3.62 -22.35 17.74
N MET A 176 3.46 -23.02 16.59
CA MET A 176 4.38 -24.08 16.13
C MET A 176 5.10 -23.66 14.85
N LYS A 177 6.43 -23.85 14.82
CA LYS A 177 7.23 -23.62 13.61
C LYS A 177 7.01 -24.74 12.61
N GLN A 178 6.44 -24.39 11.45
CA GLN A 178 6.18 -25.29 10.33
C GLN A 178 7.19 -25.11 9.18
N ASN A 179 7.73 -23.90 9.00
CA ASN A 179 8.72 -23.63 7.95
C ASN A 179 9.68 -22.51 8.35
N GLU A 180 10.94 -22.67 8.00
CA GLU A 180 11.97 -21.65 8.10
C GLU A 180 11.93 -20.77 6.85
N ASN A 181 12.13 -19.45 7.02
CA ASN A 181 12.17 -18.45 5.92
C ASN A 181 10.82 -18.01 5.32
N MET A 182 9.71 -18.12 6.04
CA MET A 182 8.42 -17.56 5.60
C MET A 182 8.05 -16.30 6.39
N GLN A 183 8.92 -15.28 6.33
CA GLN A 183 8.70 -14.00 7.01
C GLN A 183 8.23 -12.92 6.02
N LEU A 184 7.23 -12.17 6.42
CA LEU A 184 6.76 -10.96 5.77
C LEU A 184 7.17 -9.74 6.61
N ASP A 185 7.94 -8.83 6.02
CA ASP A 185 8.34 -7.58 6.67
C ASP A 185 7.59 -6.41 6.03
N PHE A 186 6.51 -5.99 6.67
CA PHE A 186 5.61 -4.98 6.17
C PHE A 186 6.22 -3.58 6.25
N LYS A 187 5.94 -2.78 5.20
CA LYS A 187 6.21 -1.35 5.13
C LYS A 187 4.90 -0.59 5.14
N ARG A 188 4.80 0.41 6.02
CA ARG A 188 3.63 1.29 6.06
C ARG A 188 3.49 2.04 4.75
N MET A 189 2.26 2.15 4.27
CA MET A 189 1.90 2.97 3.12
C MET A 189 1.57 4.39 3.62
N HIS A 190 2.15 5.40 2.98
CA HIS A 190 1.87 6.81 3.24
C HIS A 190 0.70 7.31 2.40
#